data_AF-A0A126P7W2-F1
#
_entry.id   AF-A0A126P7W2-F1
#
_cell.length_a   1.000
_cell.length_b   1.000
_cell.length_c   1.000
_cell.angle_alpha   90.00
_cell.angle_beta   90.00
_cell.angle_gamma   90.00
#
_symmetry.space_group_name_H-M   'P 1'
#
loop_
_entity.id
_entity.type
_entity.pdbx_description
1 polymer ?
#
loop_
_entity_poly.entity_id
_entity_poly.type
_entity_poly.pdbx_seq_one_letter_code
_entity_poly.pdbx_strand_id
1 'polypeptide(L)'
;MKKLLPLLALLAGCGGTPPPVATTVPAPSEPAELAHLPNHAVFDVPALRHKSLNQIRAKLGVPNEDDSQPTAEQRRDLREWDNAYKKEGMQLRISYNPRNNKVKDFFISPLDGVTNDLNALLAAGHLTPTTPGFEIQPVFLHLNPSTHQYTGVTLVPN
;
A
#
# COMPACT_ATOMS: atom_id res chain seq x y z
N MET A 1 -34.42 65.66 31.33
CA MET A 1 -34.24 65.93 29.88
C MET A 1 -34.78 64.75 29.06
N LYS A 2 -34.86 64.89 27.72
CA LYS A 2 -34.95 63.83 26.65
C LYS A 2 -34.56 62.41 27.15
N LYS A 3 -35.18 61.26 26.83
CA LYS A 3 -36.11 60.74 25.77
C LYS A 3 -36.64 59.34 26.29
N LEU A 4 -37.57 58.53 25.73
CA LEU A 4 -38.58 58.51 24.64
C LEU A 4 -39.62 57.36 24.92
N LEU A 5 -40.65 57.17 24.08
CA LEU A 5 -41.53 55.98 23.94
C LEU A 5 -40.89 54.88 23.02
N PRO A 6 -41.37 53.60 22.89
CA PRO A 6 -42.77 53.07 22.76
C PRO A 6 -43.13 51.94 23.77
N LEU A 7 -44.34 51.34 23.89
CA LEU A 7 -45.59 51.18 23.08
C LEU A 7 -45.69 49.86 22.25
N LEU A 8 -46.87 49.20 22.26
CA LEU A 8 -47.30 47.95 21.54
C LEU A 8 -46.58 46.62 21.93
N ALA A 9 -47.16 45.40 21.77
CA ALA A 9 -48.58 44.97 21.78
C ALA A 9 -48.77 43.42 21.72
N LEU A 10 -49.99 43.01 22.12
CA LEU A 10 -50.79 41.84 21.68
C LEU A 10 -50.37 40.38 21.97
N LEU A 11 -51.40 39.52 22.00
CA LEU A 11 -51.34 38.08 22.21
C LEU A 11 -51.43 37.30 20.90
N ALA A 12 -50.66 36.21 20.77
CA ALA A 12 -51.04 34.95 20.10
C ALA A 12 -49.97 33.88 20.41
N GLY A 13 -50.28 32.58 20.61
CA GLY A 13 -51.59 31.97 20.76
C GLY A 13 -52.00 31.01 19.63
N CYS A 14 -51.15 30.06 19.25
CA CYS A 14 -51.59 28.75 18.71
C CYS A 14 -50.42 27.74 18.73
N GLY A 15 -50.75 26.45 18.80
CA GLY A 15 -49.76 25.37 18.83
C GLY A 15 -49.38 24.84 17.44
N GLY A 16 -48.24 24.18 17.35
CA GLY A 16 -47.80 23.43 16.17
C GLY A 16 -46.77 22.40 16.56
N THR A 17 -47.17 21.13 16.63
CA THR A 17 -46.26 20.01 16.96
C THR A 17 -45.37 19.72 15.76
N PRO A 18 -44.03 19.88 15.83
CA PRO A 18 -43.17 19.48 14.72
C PRO A 18 -43.14 17.95 14.61
N PRO A 19 -43.27 17.37 13.41
CA PRO A 19 -42.97 15.95 13.18
C PRO A 19 -41.47 15.69 13.43
N PRO A 20 -41.06 14.44 13.70
CA PRO A 20 -39.67 14.11 14.00
C PRO A 20 -38.78 14.32 12.77
N VAL A 21 -38.05 15.44 12.75
CA VAL A 21 -36.92 15.61 11.84
C VAL A 21 -35.86 14.60 12.23
N ALA A 22 -35.45 13.76 11.27
CA ALA A 22 -34.55 12.65 11.53
C ALA A 22 -33.23 13.14 12.16
N THR A 23 -32.75 12.42 13.17
CA THR A 23 -31.40 12.61 13.72
C THR A 23 -30.39 12.12 12.69
N THR A 24 -30.07 12.97 11.71
CA THR A 24 -28.85 12.85 10.91
C THR A 24 -27.67 13.12 11.85
N VAL A 25 -27.33 12.11 12.65
CA VAL A 25 -26.02 12.03 13.28
C VAL A 25 -25.01 12.19 12.14
N PRO A 26 -24.12 13.19 12.16
CA PRO A 26 -22.98 13.16 11.25
C PRO A 26 -22.22 11.88 11.61
N ALA A 27 -22.28 10.89 10.71
CA ALA A 27 -21.50 9.67 10.87
C ALA A 27 -20.04 10.08 11.12
N PRO A 28 -19.32 9.42 12.04
CA PRO A 28 -17.91 9.72 12.24
C PRO A 28 -17.21 9.65 10.89
N SER A 29 -16.72 10.80 10.40
CA SER A 29 -15.80 10.85 9.27
C SER A 29 -14.51 10.22 9.74
N GLU A 30 -14.45 8.89 9.67
CA GLU A 30 -13.31 8.09 10.06
C GLU A 30 -12.08 8.64 9.32
N PRO A 31 -11.05 9.12 10.02
CA PRO A 31 -9.84 9.61 9.38
C PRO A 31 -9.30 8.50 8.48
N ALA A 32 -9.03 8.84 7.22
CA ALA A 32 -8.76 7.88 6.15
C ALA A 32 -7.87 6.74 6.63
N GLU A 33 -8.37 5.51 6.48
CA GLU A 33 -7.78 4.27 7.00
C GLU A 33 -6.28 4.24 6.73
N LEU A 34 -5.48 4.51 7.77
CA LEU A 34 -4.04 4.26 7.72
C LEU A 34 -3.89 2.77 7.49
N ALA A 35 -3.38 2.41 6.30
CA ALA A 35 -3.40 1.04 5.81
C ALA A 35 -2.67 0.13 6.81
N HIS A 36 -3.45 -0.62 7.60
CA HIS A 36 -2.90 -1.52 8.61
C HIS A 36 -2.15 -2.62 7.88
N LEU A 37 -0.82 -2.53 7.87
CA LEU A 37 -0.01 -3.44 7.08
C LEU A 37 -0.23 -4.88 7.52
N PRO A 38 -0.27 -5.82 6.57
CA PRO A 38 -0.60 -7.21 6.84
C PRO A 38 0.43 -7.84 7.76
N ASN A 39 -0.05 -8.45 8.85
CA ASN A 39 0.75 -9.27 9.76
C ASN A 39 0.83 -10.75 9.30
N HIS A 40 0.37 -11.02 8.08
CA HIS A 40 0.30 -12.33 7.43
C HIS A 40 0.94 -12.30 6.03
N ALA A 41 1.15 -13.49 5.45
CA ALA A 41 1.71 -13.64 4.12
C ALA A 41 0.74 -13.19 3.01
N VAL A 42 1.03 -12.05 2.37
CA VAL A 42 0.36 -11.60 1.15
C VAL A 42 0.94 -12.29 -0.08
N PHE A 43 2.27 -12.40 -0.12
CA PHE A 43 3.07 -13.00 -1.17
C PHE A 43 3.99 -14.07 -0.56
N ASP A 44 3.88 -15.30 -1.04
CA ASP A 44 4.72 -16.43 -0.60
C ASP A 44 6.05 -16.46 -1.37
N VAL A 45 6.95 -15.52 -1.03
CA VAL A 45 8.22 -15.26 -1.75
C VAL A 45 9.25 -16.39 -1.61
N PRO A 46 9.40 -17.11 -0.47
CA PRO A 46 10.26 -18.28 -0.40
C PRO A 46 9.95 -19.33 -1.47
N ALA A 47 8.67 -19.55 -1.78
CA ALA A 47 8.25 -20.44 -2.85
C ALA A 47 8.20 -19.78 -4.25
N LEU A 48 8.75 -18.58 -4.41
CA LEU A 48 9.15 -17.99 -5.71
C LEU A 48 10.66 -18.18 -5.98
N ARG A 49 11.46 -18.53 -4.97
CA ARG A 49 12.91 -18.76 -5.10
C ARG A 49 13.19 -19.81 -6.19
N HIS A 50 14.23 -19.54 -6.98
CA HIS A 50 14.65 -20.33 -8.16
C HIS A 50 13.62 -20.47 -9.31
N LYS A 51 12.44 -19.83 -9.26
CA LYS A 51 11.50 -19.82 -10.39
C LYS A 51 11.93 -18.81 -11.45
N SER A 52 11.72 -19.17 -12.73
CA SER A 52 11.75 -18.21 -13.83
C SER A 52 10.52 -17.30 -13.78
N LEU A 53 10.61 -16.10 -14.39
CA LEU A 53 9.51 -15.14 -14.41
C LEU A 53 8.19 -15.73 -14.94
N ASN A 54 8.26 -16.62 -15.94
CA ASN A 54 7.07 -17.27 -16.51
C ASN A 54 6.38 -18.19 -15.50
N GLN A 55 7.15 -18.91 -14.68
CA GLN A 55 6.61 -19.74 -13.59
C GLN A 55 6.07 -18.90 -12.43
N ILE A 56 6.57 -17.68 -12.25
CA ILE A 56 6.06 -16.73 -11.26
C ILE A 56 4.74 -16.11 -11.75
N ARG A 57 4.66 -15.65 -13.00
CA ARG A 57 3.39 -15.23 -13.62
C ARG A 57 2.33 -16.34 -13.59
N ALA A 58 2.74 -17.59 -13.78
CA ALA A 58 1.84 -18.74 -13.63
C ALA A 58 1.35 -19.02 -12.19
N LYS A 59 2.02 -18.49 -11.15
CA LYS A 59 1.59 -18.59 -9.73
C LYS A 59 0.85 -17.34 -9.25
N LEU A 60 1.26 -16.15 -9.69
CA LEU A 60 0.76 -14.85 -9.21
C LEU A 60 -0.30 -14.21 -10.13
N GLY A 61 -0.43 -14.69 -11.37
CA GLY A 61 -1.28 -14.09 -12.40
C GLY A 61 -0.55 -13.09 -13.28
N VAL A 62 -1.31 -12.16 -13.86
CA VAL A 62 -0.76 -11.07 -14.68
C VAL A 62 -0.17 -9.99 -13.75
N PRO A 63 0.96 -9.36 -14.10
CA PRO A 63 1.42 -8.12 -13.46
C PRO A 63 0.37 -7.00 -13.56
N ASN A 64 0.61 -5.87 -12.87
CA ASN A 64 -0.27 -4.71 -13.00
C ASN A 64 -0.30 -4.18 -14.44
N GLU A 65 -1.38 -3.51 -14.84
CA GLU A 65 -1.56 -3.02 -16.22
C GLU A 65 -0.53 -1.97 -16.65
N ASP A 66 0.06 -1.26 -15.68
CA ASP A 66 1.18 -0.31 -15.87
C ASP A 66 2.46 -0.98 -16.40
N ASP A 67 2.68 -2.27 -16.06
CA ASP A 67 3.91 -3.03 -16.32
C ASP A 67 3.92 -3.61 -17.74
N SER A 68 3.99 -2.72 -18.74
CA SER A 68 4.11 -3.11 -20.15
C SER A 68 5.30 -4.07 -20.38
N GLN A 69 5.08 -5.14 -21.15
CA GLN A 69 6.15 -6.11 -21.42
C GLN A 69 7.13 -5.58 -22.47
N PRO A 70 8.45 -5.80 -22.29
CA PRO A 70 9.46 -5.28 -23.21
C PRO A 70 9.35 -5.94 -24.59
N THR A 71 9.42 -5.12 -25.65
CA THR A 71 9.30 -5.59 -27.04
C THR A 71 10.40 -6.59 -27.41
N ALA A 72 10.20 -7.34 -28.50
CA ALA A 72 11.21 -8.30 -28.98
C ALA A 72 12.57 -7.67 -29.33
N GLU A 73 12.61 -6.35 -29.54
CA GLU A 73 13.80 -5.54 -29.76
C GLU A 73 14.39 -5.09 -28.42
N GLN A 74 13.61 -4.42 -27.57
CA GLN A 74 14.02 -3.97 -26.23
C GLN A 74 14.64 -5.12 -25.41
N ARG A 75 14.07 -6.33 -25.48
CA ARG A 75 14.60 -7.52 -24.80
C ARG A 75 16.03 -7.89 -25.21
N ARG A 76 16.54 -7.46 -26.37
CA ARG A 76 17.91 -7.74 -26.84
C ARG A 76 18.95 -6.84 -26.19
N ASP A 77 18.57 -5.63 -25.81
CA ASP A 77 19.49 -4.59 -25.32
C ASP A 77 19.37 -4.35 -23.83
N LEU A 78 18.15 -4.43 -23.28
CA LEU A 78 17.91 -4.38 -21.83
C LEU A 78 18.69 -5.48 -21.09
N ARG A 79 19.17 -5.14 -19.89
CA ARG A 79 19.78 -6.08 -18.94
C ARG A 79 18.81 -6.48 -17.83
N GLU A 80 17.75 -5.70 -17.68
CA GLU A 80 16.87 -5.64 -16.52
C GLU A 80 15.50 -5.09 -16.96
N TRP A 81 14.44 -5.59 -16.33
CA TRP A 81 13.07 -5.09 -16.40
C TRP A 81 12.32 -5.53 -15.13
N ASP A 82 11.22 -4.85 -14.81
CA ASP A 82 10.41 -5.13 -13.62
C ASP A 82 9.02 -5.69 -14.01
N ASN A 83 8.44 -6.52 -13.14
CA ASN A 83 6.99 -6.68 -13.04
C ASN A 83 6.60 -6.30 -11.60
N ALA A 84 5.52 -5.57 -11.38
CA ALA A 84 4.91 -5.42 -10.07
C ALA A 84 3.56 -6.17 -9.97
N TYR A 85 3.18 -6.51 -8.74
CA TYR A 85 1.89 -7.10 -8.39
C TYR A 85 1.40 -6.39 -7.11
N LYS A 86 0.19 -5.81 -7.15
CA LYS A 86 -0.42 -5.06 -6.02
C LYS A 86 -1.50 -5.92 -5.35
N LYS A 87 -1.46 -6.12 -4.03
CA LYS A 87 -2.40 -6.95 -3.24
C LYS A 87 -2.38 -6.53 -1.76
N GLU A 88 -3.55 -6.43 -1.11
CA GLU A 88 -3.68 -6.23 0.35
C GLU A 88 -2.78 -5.12 0.93
N GLY A 89 -2.86 -3.90 0.37
CA GLY A 89 -2.06 -2.76 0.82
C GLY A 89 -0.57 -2.80 0.44
N MET A 90 -0.11 -3.91 -0.16
CA MET A 90 1.29 -4.19 -0.48
C MET A 90 1.56 -4.29 -1.99
N GLN A 91 2.82 -4.08 -2.35
CA GLN A 91 3.35 -4.32 -3.69
C GLN A 91 4.55 -5.27 -3.63
N LEU A 92 4.54 -6.30 -4.47
CA LEU A 92 5.70 -7.10 -4.80
C LEU A 92 6.20 -6.69 -6.18
N ARG A 93 7.39 -6.08 -6.25
CA ARG A 93 8.12 -5.85 -7.50
C ARG A 93 9.16 -6.96 -7.68
N ILE A 94 9.35 -7.41 -8.91
CA ILE A 94 10.26 -8.50 -9.27
C ILE A 94 11.13 -8.03 -10.43
N SER A 95 12.41 -7.81 -10.16
CA SER A 95 13.38 -7.36 -11.15
C SER A 95 14.07 -8.57 -11.79
N TYR A 96 14.11 -8.62 -13.12
CA TYR A 96 14.54 -9.80 -13.88
C TYR A 96 15.33 -9.44 -15.13
N ASN A 97 16.14 -10.38 -15.63
CA ASN A 97 16.80 -10.23 -16.91
C ASN A 97 15.85 -10.65 -18.05
N PRO A 98 15.45 -9.74 -18.96
CA PRO A 98 14.41 -10.01 -19.94
C PRO A 98 14.88 -10.84 -21.15
N ARG A 99 16.17 -11.20 -21.23
CA ARG A 99 16.73 -12.10 -22.26
C ARG A 99 16.51 -13.57 -21.91
N ASN A 100 16.55 -13.92 -20.62
CA ASN A 100 16.52 -15.31 -20.14
C ASN A 100 15.46 -15.58 -19.04
N ASN A 101 14.69 -14.57 -18.62
CA ASN A 101 13.65 -14.65 -17.58
C ASN A 101 14.17 -15.09 -16.19
N LYS A 102 15.49 -14.98 -15.93
CA LYS A 102 16.06 -15.17 -14.59
C LYS A 102 15.74 -13.95 -13.72
N VAL A 103 15.08 -14.17 -12.58
CA VAL A 103 14.91 -13.15 -11.53
C VAL A 103 16.28 -12.77 -10.95
N LYS A 104 16.48 -11.48 -10.71
CA LYS A 104 17.63 -10.93 -9.98
C LYS A 104 17.32 -10.82 -8.50
N ASP A 105 16.18 -10.23 -8.18
CA ASP A 105 15.76 -9.84 -6.84
C ASP A 105 14.24 -9.59 -6.79
N PHE A 106 13.72 -9.51 -5.56
CA PHE A 106 12.35 -9.11 -5.26
C PHE A 106 12.38 -7.91 -4.33
N PHE A 107 11.42 -7.00 -4.45
CA PHE A 107 11.26 -5.84 -3.57
C PHE A 107 9.83 -5.75 -3.07
N ILE A 108 9.64 -5.73 -1.75
CA ILE A 108 8.33 -5.59 -1.10
C ILE A 108 8.21 -4.18 -0.52
N SER A 109 7.17 -3.45 -0.91
CA SER A 109 6.85 -2.11 -0.39
C SER A 109 5.36 -2.02 -0.03
N PRO A 110 4.96 -1.10 0.87
CA PRO A 110 3.55 -0.74 1.02
C PRO A 110 3.13 0.17 -0.15
N LEU A 111 1.82 0.32 -0.37
CA LEU A 111 1.27 1.13 -1.48
C LEU A 111 1.23 2.64 -1.20
N ASP A 112 1.27 3.05 0.06
CA ASP A 112 1.48 4.44 0.51
C ASP A 112 2.97 4.88 0.44
N GLY A 113 3.87 3.91 0.30
CA GLY A 113 5.29 4.09 -0.02
C GLY A 113 6.25 4.18 1.18
N VAL A 114 5.77 4.27 2.42
CA VAL A 114 6.63 4.36 3.62
C VAL A 114 5.99 3.69 4.84
N THR A 115 6.76 2.90 5.59
CA THR A 115 6.35 2.34 6.88
C THR A 115 7.46 2.40 7.93
N ASN A 116 7.08 2.31 9.21
CA ASN A 116 8.03 2.10 10.31
C ASN A 116 8.11 0.62 10.75
N ASP A 117 7.28 -0.26 10.19
CA ASP A 117 7.21 -1.68 10.60
C ASP A 117 7.88 -2.61 9.57
N LEU A 118 9.16 -2.92 9.82
CA LEU A 118 9.91 -3.90 9.05
C LEU A 118 9.36 -5.34 9.23
N ASN A 119 8.73 -5.67 10.36
CA ASN A 119 8.17 -7.00 10.56
C ASN A 119 6.93 -7.22 9.70
N ALA A 120 6.10 -6.19 9.49
CA ALA A 120 5.00 -6.24 8.53
C ALA A 120 5.49 -6.42 7.08
N LEU A 121 6.58 -5.74 6.68
CA LEU A 121 7.21 -5.95 5.36
C LEU A 121 7.69 -7.39 5.17
N LEU A 122 8.27 -8.00 6.21
CA LEU A 122 8.73 -9.39 6.19
C LEU A 122 7.55 -10.37 6.23
N ALA A 123 6.55 -10.14 7.08
CA ALA A 123 5.34 -10.96 7.18
C ALA A 123 4.60 -11.01 5.84
N ALA A 124 4.41 -9.86 5.18
CA ALA A 124 3.82 -9.74 3.86
C ALA A 124 4.51 -10.61 2.80
N GLY A 125 5.82 -10.86 2.93
CA GLY A 125 6.61 -11.71 2.05
C GLY A 125 6.73 -13.18 2.45
N HIS A 126 6.09 -13.60 3.56
CA HIS A 126 6.32 -14.89 4.21
C HIS A 126 7.77 -15.08 4.69
N LEU A 127 8.35 -14.06 5.32
CA LEU A 127 9.77 -14.00 5.69
C LEU A 127 10.00 -13.83 7.19
N THR A 128 11.17 -14.28 7.63
CA THR A 128 11.86 -13.83 8.84
C THR A 128 13.16 -13.09 8.45
N PRO A 129 13.81 -12.33 9.37
CA PRO A 129 15.11 -11.70 9.12
C PRO A 129 16.25 -12.65 8.75
N THR A 130 16.05 -13.98 8.89
CA THR A 130 17.04 -15.04 8.63
C THR A 130 16.54 -16.09 7.64
N THR A 131 15.57 -15.74 6.78
CA THR A 131 14.96 -16.66 5.80
C THR A 131 16.03 -17.34 4.93
N PRO A 132 16.16 -18.68 4.97
CA PRO A 132 17.25 -19.36 4.28
C PRO A 132 17.26 -19.15 2.76
N GLY A 133 18.38 -18.63 2.26
CA GLY A 133 18.61 -18.48 0.82
C GLY A 133 18.13 -17.15 0.22
N PHE A 134 17.92 -16.13 1.04
CA PHE A 134 17.89 -14.74 0.59
C PHE A 134 18.87 -13.90 1.40
N GLU A 135 19.52 -12.92 0.76
CA GLU A 135 20.00 -11.73 1.44
C GLU A 135 18.85 -10.72 1.56
N ILE A 136 18.60 -10.23 2.78
CA ILE A 136 17.45 -9.37 3.11
C ILE A 136 17.98 -7.99 3.47
N GLN A 137 17.64 -6.98 2.65
CA GLN A 137 18.13 -5.61 2.75
C GLN A 137 16.97 -4.63 2.95
N PRO A 138 16.73 -4.12 4.16
CA PRO A 138 15.76 -3.05 4.39
C PRO A 138 16.17 -1.77 3.65
N VAL A 139 15.24 -1.17 2.90
CA VAL A 139 15.47 0.06 2.14
C VAL A 139 14.87 1.22 2.93
N PHE A 140 15.73 2.11 3.42
CA PHE A 140 15.34 3.26 4.23
C PHE A 140 14.92 4.45 3.35
N LEU A 141 13.91 5.22 3.79
CA LEU A 141 13.49 6.47 3.13
C LEU A 141 14.61 7.53 3.15
N HIS A 142 15.39 7.56 4.23
CA HIS A 142 16.47 8.50 4.45
C HIS A 142 17.78 7.76 4.68
N LEU A 143 18.90 8.36 4.25
CA LEU A 143 20.26 7.84 4.52
C LEU A 143 20.62 7.80 6.03
N ASN A 144 19.76 8.34 6.90
CA ASN A 144 19.86 8.21 8.36
C ASN A 144 18.89 7.11 8.85
N PRO A 145 19.37 5.89 9.16
CA PRO A 145 18.53 4.77 9.57
C PRO A 145 17.86 4.97 10.94
N SER A 146 18.32 5.95 11.74
CA SER A 146 17.77 6.28 13.07
C SER A 146 16.27 6.64 13.04
N THR A 147 15.76 7.04 11.87
CA THR A 147 14.34 7.35 11.65
C THR A 147 13.45 6.11 11.61
N HIS A 148 14.01 4.91 11.39
CA HIS A 148 13.30 3.64 11.20
C HIS A 148 12.21 3.68 10.11
N GLN A 149 12.30 4.61 9.17
CA GLN A 149 11.40 4.72 8.02
C GLN A 149 11.90 3.88 6.85
N TYR A 150 11.13 2.89 6.44
CA TYR A 150 11.40 1.98 5.33
C TYR A 150 10.49 2.28 4.15
N THR A 151 11.03 2.37 2.93
CA THR A 151 10.24 2.33 1.69
C THR A 151 9.95 0.90 1.24
N GLY A 152 10.67 -0.08 1.80
CA GLY A 152 10.45 -1.50 1.54
C GLY A 152 11.62 -2.37 1.99
N VAL A 153 11.64 -3.60 1.50
CA VAL A 153 12.72 -4.57 1.72
C VAL A 153 13.08 -5.27 0.41
N THR A 154 14.38 -5.27 0.07
CA THR A 154 14.95 -5.97 -1.08
C THR A 154 15.41 -7.36 -0.67
N LEU A 155 15.21 -8.33 -1.56
CA LEU A 155 15.39 -9.76 -1.32
C LEU A 155 16.18 -10.36 -2.49
N VAL A 156 17.49 -10.54 -2.30
CA VAL A 156 18.37 -11.12 -3.32
C VAL A 156 18.44 -12.63 -3.10
N PRO A 157 18.11 -13.49 -4.09
CA PRO A 157 18.17 -14.95 -3.91
C PRO A 157 19.60 -15.48 -3.98
N ASN A 158 19.93 -16.34 -3.00
CA ASN A 158 21.21 -17.03 -2.88
C ASN A 158 21.11 -18.46 -3.45
#